data_AF-A0A8C5WL31-F1
#
_entry.id   AF-A0A8C5WL31-F1
#
_cell.length_a   1.000
_cell.length_b   1.000
_cell.length_c   1.000
_cell.angle_alpha   90.00
_cell.angle_beta   90.00
_cell.angle_gamma   90.00
#
_symmetry.space_group_name_H-M   'P 1'
#
loop_
_entity.id
_entity.type
_entity.pdbx_description
1 polymer ?
#
loop_
_entity_poly.entity_id
_entity_poly.type
_entity_poly.pdbx_seq_one_letter_code
_entity_poly.pdbx_strand_id
1 'polypeptide(L)'
;MVYSVLPGCGCQGLPTWGGSWGGQKCTWDGRALHRPRPLCCSTHAGGWRRDGTLAGEGVIWPMRAFKWAAWRFVLQTVRASGAVRVSAGGLHCTAPSVSMLKNCGRKLLLSLLGATFTCLMVLVVDQQRKLVVLEVFPAEGSEPGSPSVVAVEGSSPPAAVEQVRPDQEAQQTFSTYFNQLTRVRRDVEQVPPQHDQRSTKPPVEEITPKDVFIAVKTTKKFHRSRMDLLMDTWISRNKEQTFIFTDGEDEELQKRTANVISTNCSAAHSRQALSCKMAVEYDKFIESSMKWFCHVDDDNYVNIRTLVKLLSRYLHTNDVYIGKPSLDRPIQATERISENKMRPVNFWFATGGAGFCISRGLALKMSPWASGGHFMNTAEKIRLPDDCTIGYIIESVLGVPLVRSNLFHSHLENLQQVHQSEIQNQVTLSYGMFENKRNSILMKGAFSVDDDPSRFRSIHCLLYPDTPWCPRSNAY
;
A
#
# COMPACT_ATOMS: atom_id res chain seq x y z
N MET A 1 56.18 29.88 18.07
CA MET A 1 56.33 29.71 19.53
C MET A 1 55.25 28.72 19.94
N VAL A 2 55.60 27.47 20.26
CA VAL A 2 56.18 26.97 21.54
C VAL A 2 55.04 26.47 22.46
N TYR A 3 54.78 25.15 22.35
CA TYR A 3 54.47 24.14 23.39
C TYR A 3 53.30 24.40 24.39
N SER A 4 52.51 23.42 24.88
CA SER A 4 52.28 21.97 24.65
C SER A 4 50.95 21.56 25.39
N VAL A 5 50.43 20.31 25.52
CA VAL A 5 50.81 18.92 25.14
C VAL A 5 49.54 18.02 25.02
N LEU A 6 49.71 16.75 24.63
CA LEU A 6 48.77 15.60 24.74
C LEU A 6 49.56 14.38 25.28
N PRO A 7 48.99 13.21 25.68
CA PRO A 7 47.63 12.63 25.53
C PRO A 7 46.93 12.43 26.91
N GLY A 8 45.88 11.62 27.17
CA GLY A 8 44.97 10.75 26.39
C GLY A 8 44.45 9.56 27.23
N CYS A 9 43.68 8.62 26.64
CA CYS A 9 43.09 7.48 27.36
C CYS A 9 43.16 6.14 26.59
N GLY A 10 43.31 5.01 27.29
CA GLY A 10 43.34 3.67 26.69
C GLY A 10 42.84 2.54 27.60
N CYS A 11 41.97 1.70 27.04
CA CYS A 11 41.68 0.27 27.27
C CYS A 11 41.74 -0.42 28.66
N GLN A 12 40.63 -1.13 28.93
CA GLN A 12 40.51 -2.45 29.61
C GLN A 12 40.66 -2.56 31.14
N GLY A 13 39.82 -3.43 31.75
CA GLY A 13 39.95 -3.87 33.15
C GLY A 13 38.63 -4.21 33.87
N LEU A 14 38.26 -5.49 33.90
CA LEU A 14 37.42 -6.12 34.95
C LEU A 14 38.35 -7.07 35.73
N PRO A 15 38.23 -7.23 37.07
CA PRO A 15 37.19 -8.17 37.56
C PRO A 15 36.64 -7.99 39.00
N THR A 16 35.49 -8.63 39.24
CA THR A 16 35.02 -9.34 40.46
C THR A 16 35.22 -8.83 41.91
N TRP A 17 34.06 -8.73 42.59
CA TRP A 17 33.74 -9.23 43.96
C TRP A 17 34.49 -8.70 45.20
N GLY A 18 33.69 -8.44 46.26
CA GLY A 18 34.15 -8.21 47.64
C GLY A 18 33.31 -7.14 48.33
N GLY A 19 32.64 -7.48 49.45
CA GLY A 19 31.82 -6.54 50.20
C GLY A 19 31.96 -6.72 51.71
N SER A 20 31.71 -5.66 52.47
CA SER A 20 31.50 -5.70 53.92
C SER A 20 30.67 -4.49 54.38
N TRP A 21 30.17 -4.55 55.61
CA TRP A 21 29.29 -3.54 56.20
C TRP A 21 30.07 -2.49 57.00
N GLY A 22 29.57 -1.26 57.01
CA GLY A 22 30.03 -0.18 57.90
C GLY A 22 28.92 0.85 58.08
N GLY A 23 28.20 0.79 59.20
CA GLY A 23 27.08 1.70 59.48
C GLY A 23 27.45 2.83 60.43
N GLN A 24 26.84 4.00 60.25
CA GLN A 24 26.80 5.06 61.25
C GLN A 24 25.35 5.55 61.46
N LYS A 25 25.01 5.85 62.71
CA LYS A 25 23.72 6.43 63.12
C LYS A 25 23.84 7.95 63.16
N CYS A 26 22.79 8.64 62.74
CA CYS A 26 22.41 9.95 63.29
C CYS A 26 20.91 9.98 63.57
N THR A 27 20.47 10.95 64.37
CA THR A 27 19.24 10.90 65.16
C THR A 27 18.00 11.51 64.49
N TRP A 28 16.84 11.23 65.08
CA TRP A 28 15.53 11.72 64.68
C TRP A 28 15.32 13.22 65.01
N ASP A 29 14.52 13.89 64.18
CA ASP A 29 13.40 14.70 64.67
C ASP A 29 12.19 14.44 63.74
N GLY A 30 10.95 14.68 64.19
CA GLY A 30 9.77 14.01 63.65
C GLY A 30 8.58 14.88 63.25
N ARG A 31 7.95 14.49 62.12
CA ARG A 31 6.48 14.35 62.08
C ARG A 31 5.96 13.46 60.93
N ALA A 32 4.82 12.85 61.23
CA ALA A 32 3.88 12.05 60.43
C ALA A 32 3.50 12.65 59.04
N LEU A 33 2.95 11.91 58.06
CA LEU A 33 2.58 10.47 57.96
C LEU A 33 2.46 10.01 56.47
N HIS A 34 2.38 8.69 56.26
CA HIS A 34 1.93 7.96 55.06
C HIS A 34 2.58 8.20 53.66
N ARG A 35 3.42 7.23 53.27
CA ARG A 35 3.31 6.50 51.98
C ARG A 35 3.20 4.99 52.26
N PRO A 36 2.93 4.16 51.25
CA PRO A 36 3.99 3.23 50.82
C PRO A 36 4.29 3.28 49.31
N ARG A 37 5.28 2.47 48.89
CA ARG A 37 5.78 2.34 47.49
C ARG A 37 5.33 1.01 46.86
N PRO A 38 5.43 0.86 45.51
CA PRO A 38 5.08 -0.38 44.82
C PRO A 38 6.10 -1.51 45.05
N LEU A 39 5.69 -2.74 44.71
CA LEU A 39 6.53 -3.94 44.70
C LEU A 39 6.27 -4.75 43.42
N CYS A 40 7.34 -5.24 42.81
CA CYS A 40 7.28 -6.26 41.76
C CYS A 40 7.43 -7.65 42.38
N CYS A 41 6.58 -8.57 41.96
CA CYS A 41 6.72 -10.02 42.04
C CYS A 41 5.79 -10.58 40.95
N SER A 42 5.97 -11.72 40.30
CA SER A 42 7.01 -12.75 40.14
C SER A 42 6.23 -13.95 39.56
N THR A 43 6.88 -14.93 38.96
CA THR A 43 6.18 -16.06 38.30
C THR A 43 5.60 -17.06 39.29
N HIS A 44 4.42 -17.62 39.01
CA HIS A 44 4.15 -19.04 39.32
C HIS A 44 3.09 -19.65 38.37
N ALA A 45 3.22 -20.96 38.12
CA ALA A 45 2.26 -21.74 37.33
C ALA A 45 1.25 -22.45 38.25
N GLY A 46 0.02 -22.61 37.76
CA GLY A 46 -1.05 -23.38 38.41
C GLY A 46 -1.96 -24.05 37.38
N GLY A 47 -2.05 -25.37 37.41
CA GLY A 47 -2.92 -26.15 36.53
C GLY A 47 -4.32 -26.36 37.13
N TRP A 48 -5.29 -26.69 36.28
CA TRP A 48 -6.66 -27.05 36.70
C TRP A 48 -7.05 -28.44 36.18
N ARG A 49 -7.77 -29.19 37.03
CA ARG A 49 -8.52 -30.40 36.67
C ARG A 49 -9.97 -30.22 37.14
N ARG A 50 -10.87 -31.03 36.58
CA ARG A 50 -12.34 -31.02 36.77
C ARG A 50 -12.73 -31.57 38.16
N ASP A 51 -14.00 -31.60 38.62
CA ASP A 51 -15.33 -31.65 37.98
C ASP A 51 -16.37 -30.83 38.79
N GLY A 52 -17.61 -30.54 38.33
CA GLY A 52 -18.30 -30.80 37.05
C GLY A 52 -19.84 -30.67 37.18
N THR A 53 -20.59 -30.88 36.09
CA THR A 53 -22.08 -31.05 36.01
C THR A 53 -22.97 -29.87 36.50
N LEU A 54 -24.09 -29.44 35.89
CA LEU A 54 -24.96 -29.78 34.73
C LEU A 54 -25.74 -28.46 34.38
N ALA A 55 -26.37 -28.18 33.23
CA ALA A 55 -26.52 -28.79 31.89
C ALA A 55 -26.96 -27.69 30.88
N GLY A 56 -27.25 -28.05 29.61
CA GLY A 56 -27.93 -27.19 28.62
C GLY A 56 -27.17 -27.09 27.29
N GLU A 57 -27.66 -27.76 26.24
CA GLU A 57 -26.91 -27.96 24.98
C GLU A 57 -27.44 -27.12 23.79
N GLY A 58 -26.54 -26.74 22.87
CA GLY A 58 -26.85 -25.79 21.79
C GLY A 58 -25.82 -25.65 20.65
N VAL A 59 -25.23 -26.77 20.21
CA VAL A 59 -24.60 -27.00 18.88
C VAL A 59 -23.79 -25.85 18.20
N ILE A 60 -22.48 -25.71 18.51
CA ILE A 60 -21.44 -25.29 17.53
C ILE A 60 -20.07 -25.95 17.83
N TRP A 61 -19.84 -27.23 17.51
CA TRP A 61 -18.49 -27.85 17.62
C TRP A 61 -18.16 -28.97 16.59
N PRO A 62 -17.87 -28.65 15.31
CA PRO A 62 -17.23 -29.62 14.41
C PRO A 62 -16.06 -29.06 13.55
N MET A 63 -15.12 -28.29 14.12
CA MET A 63 -13.91 -27.86 13.37
C MET A 63 -12.55 -28.01 14.09
N ARG A 64 -12.51 -27.98 15.43
CA ARG A 64 -11.23 -28.10 16.17
C ARG A 64 -10.81 -29.57 16.38
N ALA A 65 -11.76 -30.50 16.50
CA ALA A 65 -11.49 -31.93 16.65
C ALA A 65 -10.78 -32.54 15.42
N PHE A 66 -11.23 -32.17 14.21
CA PHE A 66 -10.71 -32.71 12.95
C PHE A 66 -9.21 -32.42 12.76
N LYS A 67 -8.76 -31.22 13.15
CA LYS A 67 -7.34 -30.82 13.08
C LYS A 67 -6.46 -31.62 14.04
N TRP A 68 -6.96 -31.95 15.23
CA TRP A 68 -6.24 -32.80 16.20
C TRP A 68 -6.16 -34.27 15.78
N ALA A 69 -7.21 -34.81 15.16
CA ALA A 69 -7.19 -36.16 14.59
C ALA A 69 -6.15 -36.29 13.46
N ALA A 70 -6.14 -35.34 12.51
CA ALA A 70 -5.16 -35.30 11.42
C ALA A 70 -3.71 -35.22 11.93
N TRP A 71 -3.44 -34.38 12.94
CA TRP A 71 -2.10 -34.23 13.52
C TRP A 71 -1.60 -35.51 14.20
N ARG A 72 -2.47 -36.25 14.91
CA ARG A 72 -2.12 -37.56 15.47
C ARG A 72 -1.84 -38.61 14.40
N PHE A 73 -2.61 -38.63 13.32
CA PHE A 73 -2.41 -39.57 12.22
C PHE A 73 -1.02 -39.39 11.59
N VAL A 74 -0.65 -38.15 11.25
CA VAL A 74 0.69 -37.81 10.72
C VAL A 74 1.81 -38.25 11.67
N LEU A 75 1.70 -37.98 12.97
CA LEU A 75 2.70 -38.39 13.97
C LEU A 75 2.83 -39.91 14.09
N GLN A 76 1.75 -40.68 13.91
CA GLN A 76 1.82 -42.15 13.87
C GLN A 76 2.46 -42.65 12.57
N THR A 77 2.16 -42.04 11.41
CA THR A 77 2.79 -42.40 10.12
C THR A 77 4.30 -42.15 10.14
N VAL A 78 4.76 -41.03 10.74
CA VAL A 78 6.19 -40.72 10.88
C VAL A 78 6.89 -41.75 11.78
N ARG A 79 6.31 -42.10 12.94
CA ARG A 79 6.87 -43.15 13.82
C ARG A 79 6.93 -44.54 13.16
N ALA A 80 5.98 -44.87 12.30
CA ALA A 80 5.97 -46.14 11.55
C ALA A 80 7.02 -46.20 10.42
N SER A 81 7.71 -45.09 10.11
CA SER A 81 8.61 -44.99 8.95
C SER A 81 10.09 -45.27 9.26
N GLY A 82 10.45 -45.61 10.51
CA GLY A 82 11.76 -46.15 10.88
C GLY A 82 12.97 -45.20 10.84
N ALA A 83 12.80 -43.95 10.40
CA ALA A 83 13.86 -42.94 10.41
C ALA A 83 14.06 -42.34 11.82
N VAL A 84 15.32 -42.06 12.16
CA VAL A 84 15.83 -41.52 13.44
C VAL A 84 15.81 -42.53 14.61
N ARG A 85 16.99 -43.12 14.88
CA ARG A 85 17.45 -43.39 16.25
C ARG A 85 18.22 -42.17 16.76
N VAL A 86 18.00 -41.79 18.00
CA VAL A 86 18.87 -40.82 18.69
C VAL A 86 19.85 -41.60 19.56
N SER A 87 21.15 -41.33 19.37
CA SER A 87 22.23 -41.69 20.29
C SER A 87 23.13 -40.46 20.42
N ALA A 88 23.82 -40.31 21.55
CA ALA A 88 24.73 -39.20 21.76
C ALA A 88 26.05 -39.40 20.99
N GLY A 89 26.50 -38.35 20.29
CA GLY A 89 27.83 -38.26 19.68
C GLY A 89 27.89 -38.51 18.16
N GLY A 90 28.25 -37.47 17.41
CA GLY A 90 28.76 -37.55 16.03
C GLY A 90 27.72 -37.71 14.91
N LEU A 91 27.75 -36.80 13.92
CA LEU A 91 27.16 -37.07 12.60
C LEU A 91 28.23 -37.62 11.65
N HIS A 92 27.97 -38.78 11.07
CA HIS A 92 28.59 -39.22 9.82
C HIS A 92 27.48 -39.48 8.80
N CYS A 93 27.64 -38.98 7.58
CA CYS A 93 26.70 -39.20 6.48
C CYS A 93 27.12 -40.41 5.65
N THR A 94 26.17 -41.29 5.34
CA THR A 94 26.32 -42.36 4.34
C THR A 94 25.14 -42.32 3.36
N ALA A 95 25.37 -42.67 2.09
CA ALA A 95 24.38 -42.54 1.03
C ALA A 95 23.37 -43.72 1.01
N PRO A 96 22.08 -43.47 0.68
CA PRO A 96 21.06 -44.52 0.60
C PRO A 96 21.19 -45.36 -0.69
N SER A 97 20.77 -46.63 -0.63
CA SER A 97 20.88 -47.56 -1.76
C SER A 97 19.68 -47.52 -2.72
N VAL A 98 19.95 -47.93 -3.97
CA VAL A 98 19.06 -47.80 -5.15
C VAL A 98 17.69 -48.50 -4.98
N SER A 99 17.57 -49.49 -4.09
CA SER A 99 16.33 -50.24 -3.88
C SER A 99 15.21 -49.42 -3.25
N MET A 100 15.52 -48.43 -2.40
CA MET A 100 14.47 -47.63 -1.72
C MET A 100 13.74 -46.66 -2.65
N LEU A 101 14.43 -46.07 -3.65
CA LEU A 101 13.81 -45.09 -4.56
C LEU A 101 12.59 -45.67 -5.30
N LYS A 102 12.66 -46.93 -5.75
CA LYS A 102 11.57 -47.58 -6.50
C LYS A 102 10.28 -47.73 -5.68
N ASN A 103 10.39 -48.00 -4.38
CA ASN A 103 9.23 -48.13 -3.50
C ASN A 103 8.64 -46.79 -3.04
N CYS A 104 9.47 -45.74 -2.90
CA CYS A 104 8.97 -44.38 -2.68
C CYS A 104 8.20 -43.84 -3.90
N GLY A 105 8.76 -43.98 -5.11
CA GLY A 105 8.12 -43.50 -6.34
C GLY A 105 6.74 -44.12 -6.57
N ARG A 106 6.59 -45.44 -6.38
CA ARG A 106 5.30 -46.13 -6.57
C ARG A 106 4.23 -45.70 -5.56
N LYS A 107 4.62 -45.38 -4.32
CA LYS A 107 3.69 -44.84 -3.30
C LYS A 107 3.30 -43.38 -3.57
N LEU A 108 4.25 -42.56 -4.02
CA LEU A 108 3.99 -41.16 -4.39
C LEU A 108 3.02 -41.07 -5.58
N LEU A 109 3.18 -41.92 -6.59
CA LEU A 109 2.30 -41.97 -7.76
C LEU A 109 0.85 -42.33 -7.38
N LEU A 110 0.67 -43.34 -6.51
CA LEU A 110 -0.66 -43.71 -5.99
C LEU A 110 -1.30 -42.59 -5.16
N SER A 111 -0.51 -41.86 -4.36
CA SER A 111 -0.99 -40.70 -3.60
C SER A 111 -1.42 -39.55 -4.51
N LEU A 112 -0.69 -39.29 -5.60
CA LEU A 112 -1.03 -38.28 -6.60
C LEU A 112 -2.33 -38.65 -7.34
N LEU A 113 -2.45 -39.90 -7.80
CA LEU A 113 -3.66 -40.39 -8.49
C LEU A 113 -4.91 -40.27 -7.60
N GLY A 114 -4.80 -40.65 -6.32
CA GLY A 114 -5.90 -40.49 -5.35
C GLY A 114 -6.30 -39.03 -5.08
N ALA A 115 -5.31 -38.12 -5.02
CA ALA A 115 -5.56 -36.68 -4.88
C ALA A 115 -6.21 -36.08 -6.13
N THR A 116 -5.78 -36.46 -7.33
CA THR A 116 -6.41 -36.01 -8.58
C THR A 116 -7.84 -36.55 -8.74
N PHE A 117 -8.09 -37.80 -8.34
CA PHE A 117 -9.43 -38.41 -8.43
C PHE A 117 -10.41 -37.76 -7.45
N THR A 118 -9.99 -37.48 -6.21
CA THR A 118 -10.83 -36.75 -5.24
C THR A 118 -11.07 -35.30 -5.66
N CYS A 119 -10.08 -34.62 -6.26
CA CYS A 119 -10.27 -33.28 -6.82
C CYS A 119 -11.27 -33.28 -7.98
N LEU A 120 -11.17 -34.23 -8.91
CA LEU A 120 -12.13 -34.41 -10.01
C LEU A 120 -13.55 -34.68 -9.49
N MET A 121 -13.72 -35.54 -8.47
CA MET A 121 -15.05 -35.80 -7.90
C MET A 121 -15.66 -34.57 -7.23
N VAL A 122 -14.87 -33.73 -6.56
CA VAL A 122 -15.36 -32.45 -6.01
C VAL A 122 -15.81 -31.50 -7.13
N LEU A 123 -15.05 -31.42 -8.23
CA LEU A 123 -15.42 -30.59 -9.38
C LEU A 123 -16.69 -31.09 -10.10
N VAL A 124 -16.85 -32.41 -10.26
CA VAL A 124 -18.06 -33.01 -10.84
C VAL A 124 -19.29 -32.74 -9.97
N VAL A 125 -19.17 -32.83 -8.64
CA VAL A 125 -20.28 -32.53 -7.70
C VAL A 125 -20.64 -31.04 -7.69
N ASP A 126 -19.65 -30.15 -7.79
CA ASP A 126 -19.90 -28.70 -7.94
C ASP A 126 -20.55 -28.34 -9.29
N GLN A 127 -20.13 -29.00 -10.37
CA GLN A 127 -20.74 -28.83 -11.69
C GLN A 127 -22.16 -29.39 -11.77
N GLN A 128 -22.44 -30.54 -11.14
CA GLN A 128 -23.80 -31.07 -10.99
C GLN A 128 -24.69 -30.14 -10.17
N ARG A 129 -24.19 -29.55 -9.08
CA ARG A 129 -24.93 -28.52 -8.33
C ARG A 129 -25.29 -27.31 -9.19
N LYS A 130 -24.37 -26.85 -10.05
CA LYS A 130 -24.62 -25.72 -10.97
C LYS A 130 -25.63 -26.06 -12.08
N LEU A 131 -25.65 -27.30 -12.56
CA LEU A 131 -26.67 -27.78 -13.50
C LEU A 131 -28.06 -27.87 -12.85
N VAL A 132 -28.17 -28.46 -11.65
CA VAL A 132 -29.45 -28.56 -10.93
C VAL A 132 -30.04 -27.19 -10.56
N VAL A 133 -29.21 -26.17 -10.34
CA VAL A 133 -29.67 -24.79 -10.14
C VAL A 133 -30.20 -24.14 -11.43
N LEU A 134 -29.85 -24.68 -12.61
CA LEU A 134 -30.27 -24.15 -13.92
C LEU A 134 -31.57 -24.76 -14.46
N GLU A 135 -31.97 -25.95 -14.00
CA GLU A 135 -33.15 -26.67 -14.52
C GLU A 135 -34.49 -26.32 -13.85
N VAL A 136 -34.50 -25.53 -12.77
CA VAL A 136 -35.71 -25.30 -11.93
C VAL A 136 -36.53 -24.05 -12.35
N PHE A 137 -36.26 -23.48 -13.54
CA PHE A 137 -37.03 -22.37 -14.11
C PHE A 137 -37.60 -22.72 -15.49
N PRO A 138 -38.84 -23.23 -15.58
CA PRO A 138 -39.55 -23.31 -16.86
C PRO A 138 -39.99 -21.91 -17.31
N ALA A 139 -39.94 -21.66 -18.62
CA ALA A 139 -40.43 -20.44 -19.26
C ALA A 139 -41.48 -20.80 -20.33
N GLU A 140 -42.54 -19.99 -20.43
CA GLU A 140 -43.61 -20.17 -21.43
C GLU A 140 -43.97 -18.85 -22.12
N GLY A 141 -44.34 -18.95 -23.40
CA GLY A 141 -45.53 -18.27 -23.94
C GLY A 141 -45.46 -16.78 -24.35
N SER A 142 -45.00 -16.52 -25.57
CA SER A 142 -45.50 -15.42 -26.44
C SER A 142 -46.92 -15.75 -26.96
N GLU A 143 -47.83 -14.87 -27.40
CA GLU A 143 -48.00 -13.40 -27.61
C GLU A 143 -49.46 -13.22 -28.15
N PRO A 144 -50.03 -12.03 -28.48
CA PRO A 144 -49.78 -10.64 -28.06
C PRO A 144 -51.07 -9.90 -27.60
N GLY A 145 -50.97 -8.66 -27.05
CA GLY A 145 -52.15 -7.78 -26.91
C GLY A 145 -51.99 -6.50 -26.08
N SER A 146 -52.69 -5.42 -26.49
CA SER A 146 -52.79 -4.13 -25.79
C SER A 146 -54.20 -3.52 -26.01
N PRO A 147 -54.64 -2.46 -25.28
CA PRO A 147 -54.09 -1.83 -24.06
C PRO A 147 -55.16 -1.52 -22.94
N SER A 148 -54.69 -0.88 -21.83
CA SER A 148 -55.39 0.18 -21.03
C SER A 148 -55.99 -0.12 -19.62
N VAL A 149 -56.04 0.96 -18.79
CA VAL A 149 -56.94 1.25 -17.64
C VAL A 149 -56.64 0.70 -16.20
N VAL A 150 -55.99 1.57 -15.38
CA VAL A 150 -56.38 2.10 -14.03
C VAL A 150 -56.74 1.18 -12.81
N ALA A 151 -56.08 1.45 -11.66
CA ALA A 151 -56.50 1.25 -10.24
C ALA A 151 -56.56 -0.20 -9.65
N VAL A 152 -56.49 -0.50 -8.32
CA VAL A 152 -56.15 0.24 -7.05
C VAL A 152 -55.86 -0.77 -5.89
N GLU A 153 -55.04 -0.36 -4.89
CA GLU A 153 -54.85 -0.95 -3.52
C GLU A 153 -54.41 -2.43 -3.31
N GLY A 154 -53.82 -2.78 -2.13
CA GLY A 154 -53.64 -4.20 -1.74
C GLY A 154 -52.47 -4.69 -0.84
N SER A 155 -51.99 -3.96 0.18
CA SER A 155 -51.27 -4.47 1.40
C SER A 155 -50.18 -5.59 1.36
N SER A 156 -48.94 -5.23 1.77
CA SER A 156 -48.03 -5.91 2.76
C SER A 156 -47.73 -7.44 2.71
N PRO A 157 -46.49 -7.93 2.98
CA PRO A 157 -45.70 -7.61 4.20
C PRO A 157 -44.15 -7.47 3.93
N PRO A 158 -43.21 -7.56 4.90
CA PRO A 158 -41.89 -6.91 4.78
C PRO A 158 -40.80 -7.71 4.04
N ALA A 159 -39.93 -6.99 3.34
CA ALA A 159 -38.67 -7.52 2.82
C ALA A 159 -37.61 -7.67 3.92
N ALA A 160 -36.91 -8.80 3.95
CA ALA A 160 -35.79 -9.02 4.86
C ALA A 160 -34.54 -8.25 4.38
N VAL A 161 -33.83 -7.59 5.30
CA VAL A 161 -32.57 -6.90 5.00
C VAL A 161 -31.44 -7.92 4.96
N GLU A 162 -31.02 -8.31 3.75
CA GLU A 162 -29.87 -9.18 3.55
C GLU A 162 -28.56 -8.42 3.87
N GLN A 163 -27.84 -8.87 4.91
CA GLN A 163 -26.60 -8.21 5.35
C GLN A 163 -25.42 -8.52 4.43
N VAL A 164 -25.28 -7.73 3.36
CA VAL A 164 -24.05 -7.66 2.57
C VAL A 164 -22.89 -7.22 3.47
N ARG A 165 -21.72 -7.88 3.34
CA ARG A 165 -20.55 -7.57 4.17
C ARG A 165 -19.88 -6.27 3.68
N PRO A 166 -19.50 -5.33 4.56
CA PRO A 166 -18.96 -4.03 4.16
C PRO A 166 -17.76 -4.08 3.19
N ASP A 167 -16.93 -5.13 3.29
CA ASP A 167 -15.76 -5.31 2.43
C ASP A 167 -16.10 -5.50 0.95
N GLN A 168 -17.25 -6.12 0.64
CA GLN A 168 -17.65 -6.39 -0.75
C GLN A 168 -18.16 -5.13 -1.45
N GLU A 169 -19.03 -4.36 -0.78
CA GLU A 169 -19.50 -3.05 -1.27
C GLU A 169 -18.32 -2.09 -1.53
N ALA A 170 -17.34 -2.05 -0.62
CA ALA A 170 -16.15 -1.21 -0.74
C ALA A 170 -15.23 -1.62 -1.90
N GLN A 171 -15.05 -2.92 -2.16
CA GLN A 171 -14.28 -3.41 -3.31
C GLN A 171 -15.00 -3.17 -4.64
N GLN A 172 -16.32 -3.37 -4.67
CA GLN A 172 -17.15 -3.15 -5.85
C GLN A 172 -17.16 -1.66 -6.24
N THR A 173 -17.27 -0.75 -5.26
CA THR A 173 -17.19 0.71 -5.45
C THR A 173 -15.82 1.16 -5.98
N PHE A 174 -14.73 0.54 -5.52
CA PHE A 174 -13.39 0.83 -6.02
C PHE A 174 -13.21 0.36 -7.47
N SER A 175 -13.74 -0.82 -7.81
CA SER A 175 -13.74 -1.34 -9.18
C SER A 175 -14.58 -0.47 -10.12
N THR A 176 -15.78 -0.03 -9.73
CA THR A 176 -16.61 0.85 -10.57
C THR A 176 -15.96 2.20 -10.80
N TYR A 177 -15.25 2.77 -9.81
CA TYR A 177 -14.46 3.99 -9.97
C TYR A 177 -13.37 3.86 -11.06
N PHE A 178 -12.52 2.81 -11.02
CA PHE A 178 -11.51 2.61 -12.08
C PHE A 178 -12.12 2.29 -13.45
N ASN A 179 -13.26 1.61 -13.48
CA ASN A 179 -14.04 1.43 -14.72
C ASN A 179 -14.68 2.74 -15.22
N GLN A 180 -14.95 3.71 -14.34
CA GLN A 180 -15.47 5.02 -14.71
C GLN A 180 -14.35 5.93 -15.24
N LEU A 181 -13.18 5.96 -14.60
CA LEU A 181 -11.98 6.66 -15.11
C LEU A 181 -11.62 6.20 -16.53
N THR A 182 -11.59 4.89 -16.76
CA THR A 182 -11.24 4.31 -18.08
C THR A 182 -12.33 4.52 -19.14
N ARG A 183 -13.61 4.56 -18.77
CA ARG A 183 -14.71 4.85 -19.70
C ARG A 183 -14.76 6.32 -20.12
N VAL A 184 -14.83 7.24 -19.15
CA VAL A 184 -14.97 8.68 -19.41
C VAL A 184 -13.82 9.22 -20.26
N ARG A 185 -12.62 8.62 -20.14
CA ARG A 185 -11.46 9.00 -20.96
C ARG A 185 -11.55 8.62 -22.44
N ARG A 186 -12.40 7.67 -22.84
CA ARG A 186 -12.60 7.32 -24.26
C ARG A 186 -13.37 8.40 -25.03
N ASP A 187 -14.19 9.19 -24.33
CA ASP A 187 -15.09 10.16 -24.95
C ASP A 187 -14.40 11.51 -25.25
N VAL A 188 -13.15 11.72 -24.79
CA VAL A 188 -12.42 13.00 -24.90
C VAL A 188 -10.93 12.80 -25.26
N GLU A 189 -10.64 12.54 -26.54
CA GLU A 189 -9.27 12.54 -27.10
C GLU A 189 -9.06 13.70 -28.13
N GLN A 190 -9.82 14.80 -28.01
CA GLN A 190 -9.73 15.98 -28.90
C GLN A 190 -9.82 17.34 -28.17
N VAL A 191 -9.04 17.51 -27.09
CA VAL A 191 -8.78 18.84 -26.52
C VAL A 191 -7.35 19.27 -26.91
N PRO A 192 -7.17 20.37 -27.68
CA PRO A 192 -5.83 20.84 -28.03
C PRO A 192 -5.03 21.19 -26.77
N PRO A 193 -3.74 20.82 -26.69
CA PRO A 193 -2.89 21.28 -25.60
C PRO A 193 -2.78 22.81 -25.66
N GLN A 194 -3.18 23.49 -24.59
CA GLN A 194 -2.79 24.89 -24.42
C GLN A 194 -1.26 24.92 -24.36
N HIS A 195 -0.64 25.51 -25.39
CA HIS A 195 0.80 25.74 -25.44
C HIS A 195 1.15 26.76 -24.35
N ASP A 196 1.51 26.26 -23.16
CA ASP A 196 2.15 27.06 -22.10
C ASP A 196 3.47 27.57 -22.70
N GLN A 197 3.45 28.81 -23.20
CA GLN A 197 4.59 29.39 -23.91
C GLN A 197 5.83 29.34 -23.02
N ARG A 198 7.01 29.25 -23.65
CA ARG A 198 8.33 28.98 -23.02
C ARG A 198 8.80 30.13 -22.12
N SER A 199 8.06 30.37 -21.05
CA SER A 199 8.11 31.51 -20.14
C SER A 199 9.41 31.47 -19.34
N THR A 200 10.38 32.28 -19.76
CA THR A 200 11.65 32.57 -19.07
C THR A 200 11.47 33.50 -17.87
N LYS A 201 10.33 33.45 -17.19
CA LYS A 201 10.13 34.15 -15.91
C LYS A 201 11.11 33.60 -14.87
N PRO A 202 11.71 34.46 -14.02
CA PRO A 202 12.51 34.00 -12.89
C PRO A 202 11.66 33.17 -11.92
N PRO A 203 12.28 32.38 -11.03
CA PRO A 203 11.56 31.76 -9.92
C PRO A 203 10.87 32.83 -9.07
N VAL A 204 9.65 32.54 -8.63
CA VAL A 204 8.90 33.30 -7.62
C VAL A 204 9.43 32.98 -6.22
N GLU A 205 9.93 31.75 -6.02
CA GLU A 205 10.64 31.35 -4.81
C GLU A 205 11.90 30.54 -5.15
N GLU A 206 13.02 30.89 -4.53
CA GLU A 206 14.22 30.04 -4.55
C GLU A 206 13.98 28.81 -3.65
N ILE A 207 13.89 27.65 -4.28
CA ILE A 207 13.74 26.35 -3.64
C ILE A 207 14.73 25.34 -4.23
N THR A 208 15.13 24.39 -3.41
CA THR A 208 16.08 23.33 -3.73
C THR A 208 15.39 21.96 -3.69
N PRO A 209 16.05 20.88 -4.14
CA PRO A 209 15.55 19.53 -3.91
C PRO A 209 15.39 19.13 -2.43
N LYS A 210 15.94 19.88 -1.47
CA LYS A 210 15.77 19.66 -0.02
C LYS A 210 14.54 20.35 0.57
N ASP A 211 13.83 21.16 -0.21
CA ASP A 211 12.59 21.83 0.19
C ASP A 211 11.33 21.00 -0.12
N VAL A 212 11.48 19.89 -0.86
CA VAL A 212 10.37 19.07 -1.40
C VAL A 212 10.38 17.67 -0.77
N PHE A 213 9.40 17.39 0.09
CA PHE A 213 9.14 16.07 0.65
C PHE A 213 8.46 15.18 -0.39
N ILE A 214 9.08 14.07 -0.78
CA ILE A 214 8.52 13.15 -1.77
C ILE A 214 8.09 11.86 -1.07
N ALA A 215 6.78 11.65 -0.96
CA ALA A 215 6.21 10.40 -0.48
C ALA A 215 6.04 9.41 -1.64
N VAL A 216 6.64 8.22 -1.50
CA VAL A 216 6.43 7.08 -2.41
C VAL A 216 5.60 6.03 -1.70
N LYS A 217 4.36 5.82 -2.14
CA LYS A 217 3.46 4.81 -1.60
C LYS A 217 3.76 3.45 -2.23
N THR A 218 4.09 2.46 -1.41
CA THR A 218 4.38 1.08 -1.84
C THR A 218 3.75 0.06 -0.88
N THR A 219 4.08 -1.21 -1.08
CA THR A 219 3.56 -2.36 -0.35
C THR A 219 4.60 -3.49 -0.41
N LYS A 220 4.67 -4.33 0.63
CA LYS A 220 5.75 -5.32 0.79
C LYS A 220 5.87 -6.29 -0.40
N LYS A 221 4.77 -6.56 -1.12
CA LYS A 221 4.77 -7.38 -2.35
C LYS A 221 5.50 -6.75 -3.54
N PHE A 222 5.75 -5.44 -3.53
CA PHE A 222 6.32 -4.67 -4.64
C PHE A 222 7.73 -4.12 -4.37
N HIS A 223 8.30 -4.37 -3.19
CA HIS A 223 9.68 -3.96 -2.86
C HIS A 223 10.72 -4.43 -3.91
N ARG A 224 10.58 -5.64 -4.47
CA ARG A 224 11.52 -6.18 -5.46
C ARG A 224 11.14 -5.88 -6.90
N SER A 225 9.85 -5.97 -7.23
CA SER A 225 9.36 -5.80 -8.60
C SER A 225 9.16 -4.33 -9.03
N ARG A 226 9.15 -3.40 -8.07
CA ARG A 226 9.00 -1.96 -8.31
C ARG A 226 10.03 -1.12 -7.56
N MET A 227 10.13 -1.28 -6.23
CA MET A 227 10.93 -0.35 -5.41
C MET A 227 12.43 -0.42 -5.71
N ASP A 228 12.99 -1.63 -5.89
CA ASP A 228 14.40 -1.80 -6.28
C ASP A 228 14.75 -1.08 -7.61
N LEU A 229 13.83 -1.01 -8.58
CA LEU A 229 14.00 -0.25 -9.83
C LEU A 229 14.02 1.27 -9.60
N LEU A 230 13.13 1.80 -8.75
CA LEU A 230 13.12 3.25 -8.46
C LEU A 230 14.38 3.65 -7.67
N MET A 231 14.84 2.77 -6.78
CA MET A 231 16.06 2.91 -5.98
C MET A 231 17.36 2.79 -6.79
N ASP A 232 17.32 2.07 -7.92
CA ASP A 232 18.40 2.05 -8.93
C ASP A 232 18.40 3.32 -9.81
N THR A 233 17.22 3.88 -10.08
CA THR A 233 17.01 4.95 -11.06
C THR A 233 16.81 6.31 -10.39
N TRP A 234 15.61 6.90 -10.40
CA TRP A 234 15.44 8.29 -9.97
C TRP A 234 15.81 8.52 -8.50
N ILE A 235 15.34 7.67 -7.58
CA ILE A 235 15.57 7.84 -6.13
C ILE A 235 17.07 7.81 -5.80
N SER A 236 17.92 7.15 -6.60
CA SER A 236 19.38 7.18 -6.44
C SER A 236 19.97 8.61 -6.41
N ARG A 237 19.32 9.58 -7.08
CA ARG A 237 19.73 10.98 -7.19
C ARG A 237 19.04 11.91 -6.16
N ASN A 238 18.10 11.40 -5.35
CA ASN A 238 17.28 12.20 -4.44
C ASN A 238 16.84 11.43 -3.17
N LYS A 239 17.74 10.61 -2.61
CA LYS A 239 17.45 9.78 -1.43
C LYS A 239 17.04 10.56 -0.19
N GLU A 240 17.72 11.67 0.12
CA GLU A 240 17.54 12.42 1.37
C GLU A 240 16.11 12.93 1.56
N GLN A 241 15.48 13.35 0.46
CA GLN A 241 14.16 13.97 0.42
C GLN A 241 13.01 13.02 0.00
N THR A 242 13.32 11.73 -0.22
CA THR A 242 12.34 10.72 -0.64
C THR A 242 12.09 9.72 0.48
N PHE A 243 10.81 9.54 0.81
CA PHE A 243 10.30 8.80 1.94
C PHE A 243 9.36 7.70 1.45
N ILE A 244 9.66 6.46 1.78
CA ILE A 244 8.98 5.27 1.27
C ILE A 244 7.98 4.77 2.30
N PHE A 245 6.70 4.77 1.98
CA PHE A 245 5.61 4.40 2.88
C PHE A 245 5.07 3.02 2.50
N THR A 246 5.24 2.04 3.40
CA THR A 246 4.92 0.63 3.14
C THR A 246 4.09 0.00 4.25
N ASP A 247 3.54 -1.18 3.98
CA ASP A 247 2.74 -2.02 4.91
C ASP A 247 3.54 -3.16 5.56
N GLY A 248 4.84 -3.26 5.32
CA GLY A 248 5.68 -4.23 6.01
C GLY A 248 7.17 -4.01 5.87
N GLU A 249 7.92 -4.47 6.87
CA GLU A 249 9.37 -4.26 7.00
C GLU A 249 10.18 -5.03 5.94
N ASP A 250 11.32 -4.48 5.54
CA ASP A 250 12.30 -5.11 4.65
C ASP A 250 13.69 -4.56 4.97
N GLU A 251 14.56 -5.43 5.52
CA GLU A 251 15.90 -5.02 5.95
C GLU A 251 16.80 -4.56 4.81
N GLU A 252 16.65 -5.11 3.60
CA GLU A 252 17.50 -4.70 2.47
C GLU A 252 17.10 -3.32 1.97
N LEU A 253 15.79 -3.01 1.96
CA LEU A 253 15.32 -1.67 1.62
C LEU A 253 15.81 -0.64 2.66
N GLN A 254 15.78 -0.99 3.94
CA GLN A 254 16.34 -0.19 5.04
C GLN A 254 17.88 -0.04 4.94
N LYS A 255 18.61 -1.07 4.48
CA LYS A 255 20.05 -0.98 4.16
C LYS A 255 20.32 -0.04 2.97
N ARG A 256 19.37 0.13 2.04
CA ARG A 256 19.49 1.04 0.87
C ARG A 256 19.11 2.51 1.16
N THR A 257 18.25 2.78 2.15
CA THR A 257 17.90 4.12 2.67
C THR A 257 17.28 4.06 4.07
N ALA A 258 17.57 5.05 4.92
CA ALA A 258 16.93 5.20 6.24
C ALA A 258 15.47 5.69 6.15
N ASN A 259 15.06 6.28 5.02
CA ASN A 259 13.75 6.90 4.84
C ASN A 259 12.64 5.86 4.48
N VAL A 260 12.53 4.77 5.25
CA VAL A 260 11.50 3.73 5.09
C VAL A 260 10.54 3.77 6.27
N ILE A 261 9.29 4.17 6.02
CA ILE A 261 8.23 4.26 7.02
C ILE A 261 7.33 3.04 6.91
N SER A 262 7.37 2.18 7.94
CA SER A 262 6.32 1.18 8.16
C SER A 262 5.08 1.90 8.67
N THR A 263 4.02 1.92 7.86
CA THR A 263 2.76 2.62 8.18
C THR A 263 1.87 1.84 9.15
N ASN A 264 2.15 0.54 9.34
CA ASN A 264 1.28 -0.43 10.02
C ASN A 264 -0.17 -0.49 9.45
N CYS A 265 -0.39 0.07 8.27
CA CYS A 265 -1.64 -0.02 7.52
C CYS A 265 -1.75 -1.37 6.81
N SER A 266 -2.98 -1.75 6.43
CA SER A 266 -3.20 -2.99 5.68
C SER A 266 -2.46 -3.02 4.34
N ALA A 267 -1.99 -4.22 3.97
CA ALA A 267 -1.44 -4.53 2.65
C ALA A 267 -2.51 -4.78 1.56
N ALA A 268 -3.79 -4.67 1.92
CA ALA A 268 -4.88 -4.66 0.95
C ALA A 268 -4.80 -3.41 0.04
N HIS A 269 -5.31 -3.54 -1.18
CA HIS A 269 -5.48 -2.43 -2.11
C HIS A 269 -6.95 -1.96 -2.10
N SER A 270 -7.41 -1.49 -0.93
CA SER A 270 -8.75 -0.96 -0.69
C SER A 270 -8.69 0.53 -0.31
N ARG A 271 -9.80 1.26 -0.51
CA ARG A 271 -9.93 2.69 -0.17
C ARG A 271 -9.36 3.00 1.23
N GLN A 272 -9.75 2.20 2.23
CA GLN A 272 -9.34 2.37 3.62
C GLN A 272 -7.85 2.09 3.84
N ALA A 273 -7.28 1.09 3.16
CA ALA A 273 -5.87 0.75 3.28
C ALA A 273 -4.96 1.79 2.59
N LEU A 274 -5.38 2.34 1.45
CA LEU A 274 -4.69 3.42 0.73
C LEU A 274 -4.81 4.75 1.50
N SER A 275 -6.01 5.09 1.97
CA SER A 275 -6.23 6.28 2.81
C SER A 275 -5.45 6.24 4.12
N CYS A 276 -5.24 5.06 4.70
CA CYS A 276 -4.40 4.88 5.88
C CYS A 276 -2.94 5.22 5.57
N LYS A 277 -2.40 4.76 4.43
CA LYS A 277 -1.04 5.13 4.00
C LYS A 277 -0.93 6.63 3.74
N MET A 278 -1.87 7.21 2.98
CA MET A 278 -1.94 8.65 2.70
C MET A 278 -2.00 9.52 3.96
N ALA A 279 -2.72 9.08 5.01
CA ALA A 279 -2.74 9.76 6.30
C ALA A 279 -1.33 9.82 6.95
N VAL A 280 -0.58 8.72 6.91
CA VAL A 280 0.79 8.65 7.45
C VAL A 280 1.78 9.42 6.56
N GLU A 281 1.62 9.40 5.24
CA GLU A 281 2.37 10.24 4.29
C GLU A 281 2.20 11.73 4.63
N TYR A 282 0.95 12.15 4.85
CA TYR A 282 0.59 13.51 5.21
C TYR A 282 1.12 13.93 6.58
N ASP A 283 0.90 13.14 7.64
CA ASP A 283 1.38 13.49 8.98
C ASP A 283 2.91 13.59 9.03
N LYS A 284 3.64 12.72 8.33
CA LYS A 284 5.11 12.81 8.21
C LYS A 284 5.58 14.02 7.40
N PHE A 285 4.82 14.49 6.42
CA PHE A 285 5.11 15.78 5.80
C PHE A 285 4.92 16.96 6.77
N ILE A 286 3.85 16.97 7.56
CA ILE A 286 3.60 18.04 8.55
C ILE A 286 4.77 18.09 9.55
N GLU A 287 5.19 16.94 10.09
CA GLU A 287 6.38 16.82 10.95
C GLU A 287 7.68 17.33 10.29
N SER A 288 7.91 16.99 9.01
CA SER A 288 9.19 17.26 8.31
C SER A 288 9.60 18.73 8.22
N SER A 289 8.66 19.66 8.41
CA SER A 289 8.84 21.11 8.21
C SER A 289 9.23 21.54 6.78
N MET A 290 9.24 20.63 5.80
CA MET A 290 9.57 20.93 4.40
C MET A 290 8.48 21.79 3.73
N LYS A 291 8.86 22.53 2.67
CA LYS A 291 8.02 23.53 1.99
C LYS A 291 6.94 22.93 1.09
N TRP A 292 7.22 21.80 0.45
CA TRP A 292 6.31 21.15 -0.49
C TRP A 292 6.13 19.68 -0.15
N PHE A 293 4.89 19.21 -0.16
CA PHE A 293 4.55 17.80 -0.20
C PHE A 293 4.36 17.38 -1.65
N CYS A 294 4.93 16.26 -2.06
CA CYS A 294 4.63 15.61 -3.33
C CYS A 294 4.39 14.13 -3.10
N HIS A 295 3.23 13.63 -3.52
CA HIS A 295 2.87 12.22 -3.48
C HIS A 295 3.11 11.58 -4.86
N VAL A 296 3.61 10.34 -4.87
CA VAL A 296 3.67 9.43 -6.03
C VAL A 296 3.46 7.97 -5.60
N ASP A 297 2.98 7.12 -6.51
CA ASP A 297 2.91 5.67 -6.30
C ASP A 297 4.19 4.96 -6.81
N ASP A 298 4.40 3.70 -6.42
CA ASP A 298 5.62 2.94 -6.73
C ASP A 298 5.79 2.50 -8.21
N ASP A 299 4.91 2.89 -9.12
CA ASP A 299 5.13 2.81 -10.58
C ASP A 299 5.36 4.18 -11.26
N ASN A 300 5.67 5.23 -10.50
CA ASN A 300 6.08 6.53 -11.04
C ASN A 300 7.61 6.72 -11.12
N TYR A 301 8.05 7.49 -12.13
CA TYR A 301 9.39 8.06 -12.25
C TYR A 301 9.31 9.58 -12.02
N VAL A 302 10.17 10.16 -11.18
CA VAL A 302 10.15 11.59 -10.88
C VAL A 302 11.40 12.31 -11.40
N ASN A 303 11.19 13.34 -12.22
CA ASN A 303 12.24 14.22 -12.70
C ASN A 303 12.38 15.44 -11.76
N ILE A 304 13.18 15.28 -10.71
CA ILE A 304 13.36 16.26 -9.63
C ILE A 304 13.76 17.66 -10.14
N ARG A 305 14.58 17.74 -11.20
CA ARG A 305 15.02 19.03 -11.77
C ARG A 305 13.83 19.82 -12.33
N THR A 306 12.95 19.13 -13.05
CA THR A 306 11.73 19.73 -13.59
C THR A 306 10.69 19.96 -12.49
N LEU A 307 10.58 19.06 -11.50
CA LEU A 307 9.71 19.24 -10.33
C LEU A 307 10.04 20.52 -9.56
N VAL A 308 11.29 20.72 -9.16
CA VAL A 308 11.74 21.92 -8.44
C VAL A 308 11.56 23.18 -9.31
N LYS A 309 11.81 23.09 -10.62
CA LYS A 309 11.58 24.19 -11.56
C LYS A 309 10.09 24.58 -11.69
N LEU A 310 9.18 23.60 -11.68
CA LEU A 310 7.74 23.86 -11.61
C LEU A 310 7.36 24.45 -10.25
N LEU A 311 7.89 23.85 -9.18
CA LEU A 311 7.79 24.25 -7.78
C LEU A 311 8.01 25.77 -7.58
N SER A 312 9.18 26.22 -8.05
CA SER A 312 9.69 27.59 -7.92
C SER A 312 8.84 28.67 -8.56
N ARG A 313 7.80 28.33 -9.34
CA ARG A 313 6.83 29.29 -9.90
C ARG A 313 5.80 29.78 -8.86
N TYR A 314 5.80 29.21 -7.66
CA TYR A 314 4.82 29.45 -6.60
C TYR A 314 5.49 29.66 -5.24
N LEU A 315 4.88 30.47 -4.37
CA LEU A 315 5.28 30.57 -2.97
C LEU A 315 4.70 29.38 -2.19
N HIS A 316 5.52 28.68 -1.41
CA HIS A 316 5.08 27.55 -0.58
C HIS A 316 4.12 27.94 0.57
N THR A 317 4.02 29.24 0.88
CA THR A 317 3.11 29.83 1.88
C THR A 317 1.70 30.07 1.34
N ASN A 318 1.52 30.04 0.02
CA ASN A 318 0.22 30.26 -0.62
C ASN A 318 -0.60 28.95 -0.66
N ASP A 319 -1.83 29.04 -1.15
CA ASP A 319 -2.70 27.88 -1.34
C ASP A 319 -2.53 27.31 -2.75
N VAL A 320 -1.68 26.27 -2.87
CA VAL A 320 -1.35 25.63 -4.15
C VAL A 320 -1.45 24.11 -4.04
N TYR A 321 -2.32 23.54 -4.88
CA TYR A 321 -2.47 22.12 -5.19
C TYR A 321 -2.27 21.94 -6.70
N ILE A 322 -1.32 21.10 -7.11
CA ILE A 322 -0.91 20.98 -8.51
C ILE A 322 -0.73 19.52 -8.95
N GLY A 323 -1.24 19.18 -10.12
CA GLY A 323 -1.17 17.83 -10.68
C GLY A 323 -1.99 17.67 -11.96
N LYS A 324 -2.13 16.42 -12.42
CA LYS A 324 -2.97 16.05 -13.58
C LYS A 324 -4.41 15.79 -13.12
N PRO A 325 -5.44 16.48 -13.62
CA PRO A 325 -6.83 16.16 -13.28
C PRO A 325 -7.22 14.77 -13.80
N SER A 326 -7.89 13.97 -12.96
CA SER A 326 -8.21 12.56 -13.28
C SER A 326 -9.38 12.36 -14.25
N LEU A 327 -10.14 13.42 -14.51
CA LEU A 327 -11.34 13.43 -15.36
C LEU A 327 -11.35 14.68 -16.26
N ASP A 328 -12.16 14.63 -17.31
CA ASP A 328 -12.52 15.75 -18.19
C ASP A 328 -13.38 16.82 -17.49
N ARG A 329 -14.11 16.42 -16.44
CA ARG A 329 -15.08 17.19 -15.64
C ARG A 329 -14.91 16.94 -14.14
N PRO A 330 -15.51 17.75 -13.24
CA PRO A 330 -15.48 17.47 -11.80
C PRO A 330 -16.09 16.10 -11.50
N ILE A 331 -15.56 15.37 -10.51
CA ILE A 331 -16.23 14.17 -10.00
C ILE A 331 -17.52 14.59 -9.29
N GLN A 332 -18.60 13.86 -9.55
CA GLN A 332 -19.88 14.01 -8.86
C GLN A 332 -19.93 12.97 -7.75
N ALA A 333 -20.09 13.41 -6.51
CA ALA A 333 -20.07 12.54 -5.33
C ALA A 333 -21.09 13.00 -4.26
N THR A 334 -21.21 12.24 -3.17
CA THR A 334 -22.03 12.62 -2.03
C THR A 334 -21.26 12.53 -0.72
N GLU A 335 -21.35 13.58 0.09
CA GLU A 335 -20.84 13.63 1.46
C GLU A 335 -21.93 13.18 2.44
N ARG A 336 -21.59 12.26 3.35
CA ARG A 336 -22.45 11.88 4.47
C ARG A 336 -22.30 12.86 5.63
N ILE A 337 -23.27 13.76 5.79
CA ILE A 337 -23.33 14.73 6.90
C ILE A 337 -23.86 14.05 8.18
N SER A 338 -24.86 13.19 8.04
CA SER A 338 -25.36 12.32 9.10
C SER A 338 -25.91 11.03 8.49
N GLU A 339 -26.37 10.08 9.31
CA GLU A 339 -26.79 8.77 8.81
C GLU A 339 -27.87 8.83 7.72
N ASN A 340 -28.78 9.79 7.85
CA ASN A 340 -29.94 10.03 6.97
C ASN A 340 -29.79 11.30 6.11
N LYS A 341 -28.61 11.96 6.08
CA LYS A 341 -28.40 13.20 5.32
C LYS A 341 -27.12 13.15 4.49
N MET A 342 -27.32 12.98 3.19
CA MET A 342 -26.29 13.13 2.17
C MET A 342 -26.33 14.56 1.58
N ARG A 343 -25.16 15.11 1.19
CA ARG A 343 -25.02 16.35 0.41
C ARG A 343 -24.30 16.05 -0.90
N PRO A 344 -24.84 16.44 -2.07
CA PRO A 344 -24.09 16.35 -3.33
C PRO A 344 -22.91 17.32 -3.31
N VAL A 345 -21.74 16.86 -3.77
CA VAL A 345 -20.50 17.63 -3.86
C VAL A 345 -19.82 17.35 -5.20
N ASN A 346 -19.28 18.40 -5.82
CA ASN A 346 -18.66 18.35 -7.15
C ASN A 346 -17.30 19.04 -7.09
N PHE A 347 -16.22 18.36 -7.49
CA PHE A 347 -14.85 18.89 -7.37
C PHE A 347 -13.86 18.24 -8.36
N TRP A 348 -12.73 18.88 -8.59
CA TRP A 348 -11.57 18.29 -9.25
C TRP A 348 -10.62 17.67 -8.24
N PHE A 349 -9.86 16.68 -8.69
CA PHE A 349 -8.78 16.06 -7.93
C PHE A 349 -7.67 15.63 -8.90
N ALA A 350 -6.43 15.64 -8.42
CA ALA A 350 -5.30 15.14 -9.18
C ALA A 350 -5.22 13.61 -9.06
N THR A 351 -4.92 12.91 -10.16
CA THR A 351 -4.76 11.45 -10.15
C THR A 351 -3.60 11.03 -9.25
N GLY A 352 -3.85 10.16 -8.26
CA GLY A 352 -2.79 9.66 -7.35
C GLY A 352 -1.60 9.07 -8.11
N GLY A 353 -1.86 8.13 -9.02
CA GLY A 353 -0.85 7.50 -9.88
C GLY A 353 -0.32 8.35 -11.04
N ALA A 354 -0.65 9.65 -11.11
CA ALA A 354 0.12 10.64 -11.89
C ALA A 354 1.13 11.39 -11.00
N GLY A 355 0.95 11.34 -9.69
CA GLY A 355 1.57 12.23 -8.73
C GLY A 355 0.90 13.60 -8.66
N PHE A 356 0.97 14.21 -7.48
CA PHE A 356 0.50 15.57 -7.21
C PHE A 356 1.37 16.22 -6.14
N CYS A 357 1.33 17.55 -6.05
CA CYS A 357 2.01 18.30 -5.00
C CYS A 357 1.12 19.34 -4.32
N ILE A 358 1.41 19.59 -3.04
CA ILE A 358 0.69 20.49 -2.14
C ILE A 358 1.72 21.38 -1.43
N SER A 359 1.46 22.69 -1.44
CA SER A 359 2.21 23.72 -0.69
C SER A 359 2.03 23.57 0.82
N ARG A 360 3.07 23.87 1.63
CA ARG A 360 2.96 23.83 3.09
C ARG A 360 1.85 24.73 3.64
N GLY A 361 1.62 25.90 3.04
CA GLY A 361 0.53 26.81 3.39
C GLY A 361 -0.84 26.14 3.31
N LEU A 362 -1.14 25.51 2.16
CA LEU A 362 -2.36 24.73 1.96
C LEU A 362 -2.45 23.54 2.92
N ALA A 363 -1.38 22.76 3.06
CA ALA A 363 -1.37 21.60 3.95
C ALA A 363 -1.69 22.00 5.40
N LEU A 364 -1.08 23.06 5.94
CA LEU A 364 -1.39 23.51 7.30
C LEU A 364 -2.88 23.88 7.49
N LYS A 365 -3.60 24.28 6.42
CA LYS A 365 -5.06 24.49 6.41
C LYS A 365 -5.86 23.20 6.27
N MET A 366 -5.34 22.17 5.60
CA MET A 366 -5.97 20.85 5.46
C MET A 366 -5.98 20.05 6.77
N SER A 367 -5.08 20.36 7.71
CA SER A 367 -4.86 19.56 8.93
C SER A 367 -6.10 19.20 9.76
N PRO A 368 -7.14 20.03 9.93
CA PRO A 368 -8.38 19.65 10.65
C PRO A 368 -9.17 18.50 9.99
N TRP A 369 -8.90 18.19 8.72
CA TRP A 369 -9.55 17.10 7.96
C TRP A 369 -8.59 15.98 7.55
N ALA A 370 -7.27 16.19 7.68
CA ALA A 370 -6.24 15.27 7.22
C ALA A 370 -5.32 14.75 8.35
N SER A 371 -4.83 15.63 9.23
CA SER A 371 -3.81 15.26 10.22
C SER A 371 -4.36 14.38 11.35
N GLY A 372 -3.49 13.67 12.07
CA GLY A 372 -3.84 12.99 13.33
C GLY A 372 -4.93 11.92 13.17
N GLY A 373 -4.97 11.27 12.01
CA GLY A 373 -6.00 10.30 11.65
C GLY A 373 -7.34 10.89 11.16
N HIS A 374 -7.51 12.22 11.09
CA HIS A 374 -8.72 12.82 10.55
C HIS A 374 -8.96 12.47 9.07
N PHE A 375 -7.90 12.22 8.28
CA PHE A 375 -8.02 11.81 6.87
C PHE A 375 -8.92 10.58 6.68
N MET A 376 -8.80 9.57 7.55
CA MET A 376 -9.61 8.34 7.49
C MET A 376 -11.10 8.62 7.72
N ASN A 377 -11.41 9.53 8.65
CA ASN A 377 -12.77 9.96 8.93
C ASN A 377 -13.35 10.77 7.76
N THR A 378 -12.52 11.55 7.07
CA THR A 378 -12.93 12.31 5.88
C THR A 378 -13.16 11.39 4.67
N ALA A 379 -12.29 10.40 4.45
CA ALA A 379 -12.41 9.43 3.37
C ALA A 379 -13.71 8.61 3.45
N GLU A 380 -14.09 8.11 4.63
CA GLU A 380 -15.34 7.32 4.77
C GLU A 380 -16.61 8.20 4.76
N LYS A 381 -16.53 9.51 5.02
CA LYS A 381 -17.67 10.44 4.82
C LYS A 381 -18.07 10.58 3.35
N ILE A 382 -17.10 10.66 2.44
CA ILE A 382 -17.35 10.81 0.99
C ILE A 382 -17.33 9.47 0.24
N ARG A 383 -16.82 8.41 0.89
CA ARG A 383 -16.68 7.04 0.38
C ARG A 383 -15.82 6.87 -0.88
N LEU A 384 -14.93 7.80 -1.17
CA LEU A 384 -14.02 7.76 -2.33
C LEU A 384 -12.60 7.25 -1.97
N PRO A 385 -11.70 7.08 -2.96
CA PRO A 385 -10.27 6.83 -2.73
C PRO A 385 -9.51 7.99 -2.06
N ASP A 386 -8.22 7.78 -1.80
CA ASP A 386 -7.29 8.71 -1.15
C ASP A 386 -7.02 9.97 -1.99
N ASP A 387 -6.81 9.84 -3.31
CA ASP A 387 -6.59 10.99 -4.20
C ASP A 387 -7.84 11.90 -4.31
N CYS A 388 -9.01 11.28 -4.42
CA CYS A 388 -10.31 11.94 -4.30
C CYS A 388 -10.51 12.60 -2.93
N THR A 389 -10.01 12.02 -1.84
CA THR A 389 -10.13 12.60 -0.49
C THR A 389 -9.25 13.84 -0.33
N ILE A 390 -8.04 13.85 -0.90
CA ILE A 390 -7.19 15.04 -1.00
C ILE A 390 -7.92 16.15 -1.78
N GLY A 391 -8.45 15.83 -2.98
CA GLY A 391 -9.20 16.79 -3.80
C GLY A 391 -10.46 17.32 -3.12
N TYR A 392 -11.20 16.47 -2.39
CA TYR A 392 -12.37 16.88 -1.63
C TYR A 392 -12.04 17.92 -0.56
N ILE A 393 -11.01 17.69 0.25
CA ILE A 393 -10.60 18.64 1.30
C ILE A 393 -10.19 19.97 0.66
N ILE A 394 -9.41 19.93 -0.42
CA ILE A 394 -8.84 21.13 -1.04
C ILE A 394 -9.90 21.95 -1.79
N GLU A 395 -10.69 21.34 -2.68
CA GLU A 395 -11.68 22.06 -3.48
C GLU A 395 -13.03 22.25 -2.77
N SER A 396 -13.62 21.18 -2.20
CA SER A 396 -14.98 21.25 -1.64
C SER A 396 -15.05 21.82 -0.22
N VAL A 397 -13.96 21.74 0.55
CA VAL A 397 -13.94 22.22 1.94
C VAL A 397 -13.15 23.51 2.10
N LEU A 398 -11.98 23.63 1.45
CA LEU A 398 -11.14 24.83 1.50
C LEU A 398 -11.36 25.81 0.33
N GLY A 399 -12.05 25.41 -0.75
CA GLY A 399 -12.36 26.30 -1.89
C GLY A 399 -11.17 26.62 -2.79
N VAL A 400 -10.07 25.87 -2.70
CA VAL A 400 -8.82 26.12 -3.44
C VAL A 400 -8.81 25.29 -4.72
N PRO A 401 -8.68 25.88 -5.92
CA PRO A 401 -8.76 25.13 -7.18
C PRO A 401 -7.48 24.33 -7.49
N LEU A 402 -7.65 23.16 -8.11
CA LEU A 402 -6.54 22.37 -8.67
C LEU A 402 -5.85 23.12 -9.83
N VAL A 403 -4.57 23.46 -9.63
CA VAL A 403 -3.68 23.91 -10.69
C VAL A 403 -3.38 22.73 -11.61
N ARG A 404 -3.95 22.75 -12.81
CA ARG A 404 -3.74 21.70 -13.82
C ARG A 404 -2.34 21.78 -14.38
N SER A 405 -1.64 20.65 -14.41
CA SER A 405 -0.33 20.53 -15.05
C SER A 405 -0.31 19.32 -15.98
N ASN A 406 0.05 19.55 -17.24
CA ASN A 406 0.29 18.50 -18.23
C ASN A 406 1.68 17.86 -18.12
N LEU A 407 2.47 18.22 -17.08
CA LEU A 407 3.79 17.64 -16.83
C LEU A 407 3.75 16.40 -15.91
N PHE A 408 2.58 16.07 -15.37
CA PHE A 408 2.36 14.86 -14.57
C PHE A 408 1.64 13.82 -15.42
N HIS A 409 2.11 12.57 -15.39
CA HIS A 409 1.61 11.49 -16.26
C HIS A 409 1.39 10.16 -15.53
N SER A 410 0.29 9.48 -15.84
CA SER A 410 -0.13 8.20 -15.26
C SER A 410 -0.26 7.10 -16.30
N HIS A 411 -0.05 5.83 -15.91
CA HIS A 411 -0.38 4.68 -16.76
C HIS A 411 -1.89 4.53 -17.06
N LEU A 412 -2.74 5.42 -16.55
CA LEU A 412 -4.14 5.59 -16.95
C LEU A 412 -4.34 6.54 -18.17
N GLU A 413 -3.27 6.89 -18.89
CA GLU A 413 -3.33 7.66 -20.14
C GLU A 413 -2.43 7.10 -21.24
N ASN A 414 -2.62 7.56 -22.48
CA ASN A 414 -1.84 7.09 -23.62
C ASN A 414 -0.40 7.65 -23.57
N LEU A 415 0.47 7.00 -22.79
CA LEU A 415 1.87 7.41 -22.59
C LEU A 415 2.71 7.42 -23.88
N GLN A 416 2.21 6.83 -24.97
CA GLN A 416 2.86 6.90 -26.29
C GLN A 416 2.68 8.27 -26.97
N GLN A 417 1.78 9.13 -26.48
CA GLN A 417 1.62 10.53 -26.91
C GLN A 417 2.69 11.47 -26.33
N VAL A 418 3.43 11.04 -25.30
CA VAL A 418 4.54 11.83 -24.75
C VAL A 418 5.74 11.74 -25.70
N HIS A 419 5.93 12.76 -26.53
CA HIS A 419 7.03 12.84 -27.49
C HIS A 419 8.41 12.70 -26.82
N GLN A 420 9.32 11.95 -27.45
CA GLN A 420 10.67 11.66 -26.90
C GLN A 420 11.48 12.94 -26.57
N SER A 421 11.33 14.02 -27.34
CA SER A 421 11.95 15.33 -27.08
C SER A 421 11.49 15.98 -25.78
N GLU A 422 10.27 15.66 -25.34
CA GLU A 422 9.60 16.28 -24.19
C GLU A 422 9.78 15.49 -22.89
N ILE A 423 10.34 14.27 -22.91
CA ILE A 423 10.57 13.43 -21.72
C ILE A 423 11.32 14.22 -20.62
N GLN A 424 12.34 14.97 -21.00
CA GLN A 424 13.12 15.85 -20.11
C GLN A 424 12.32 17.01 -19.49
N ASN A 425 11.23 17.42 -20.14
CA ASN A 425 10.36 18.51 -19.69
C ASN A 425 9.20 18.03 -18.79
N GLN A 426 9.01 16.71 -18.64
CA GLN A 426 7.98 16.16 -17.75
C GLN A 426 8.47 16.09 -16.29
N VAL A 427 7.53 16.14 -15.36
CA VAL A 427 7.75 16.09 -13.90
C VAL A 427 7.61 14.67 -13.37
N THR A 428 6.55 13.96 -13.77
CA THR A 428 6.37 12.52 -13.51
C THR A 428 6.10 11.76 -14.80
N LEU A 429 6.47 10.49 -14.80
CA LEU A 429 6.12 9.49 -15.82
C LEU A 429 5.66 8.23 -15.07
N SER A 430 5.02 7.28 -15.75
CA SER A 430 4.50 6.04 -15.14
C SER A 430 4.68 4.84 -16.08
N TYR A 431 4.44 3.63 -15.59
CA TYR A 431 4.28 2.42 -16.40
C TYR A 431 3.23 1.49 -15.78
N GLY A 432 2.53 0.72 -16.60
CA GLY A 432 1.50 -0.18 -16.11
C GLY A 432 0.77 -0.91 -17.23
N MET A 433 -0.51 -1.21 -16.96
CA MET A 433 -1.43 -1.83 -17.92
C MET A 433 -2.58 -0.88 -18.20
N PHE A 434 -2.84 -0.61 -19.48
CA PHE A 434 -3.99 0.16 -19.94
C PHE A 434 -4.75 -0.66 -20.99
N GLU A 435 -6.06 -0.87 -20.80
CA GLU A 435 -6.89 -1.73 -21.65
C GLU A 435 -6.27 -3.12 -21.95
N ASN A 436 -5.71 -3.76 -20.92
CA ASN A 436 -4.98 -5.04 -21.00
C ASN A 436 -3.71 -5.04 -21.89
N LYS A 437 -3.23 -3.87 -22.34
CA LYS A 437 -1.96 -3.69 -23.04
C LYS A 437 -0.90 -3.07 -22.12
N ARG A 438 0.37 -3.37 -22.38
CA ARG A 438 1.51 -2.67 -21.77
C ARG A 438 1.41 -1.18 -22.07
N ASN A 439 1.47 -0.34 -21.04
CA ASN A 439 1.50 1.11 -21.16
C ASN A 439 2.77 1.68 -20.53
N SER A 440 3.55 2.40 -21.34
CA SER A 440 4.84 2.99 -20.99
C SER A 440 5.27 3.98 -22.08
N ILE A 441 6.13 4.94 -21.75
CA ILE A 441 6.65 5.96 -22.68
C ILE A 441 7.31 5.31 -23.92
N LEU A 442 6.92 5.75 -25.11
CA LEU A 442 7.53 5.26 -26.35
C LEU A 442 8.86 5.97 -26.60
N MET A 443 9.97 5.31 -26.28
CA MET A 443 11.32 5.79 -26.59
C MET A 443 12.22 4.69 -27.13
N LYS A 444 13.11 5.06 -28.06
CA LYS A 444 14.30 4.26 -28.39
C LYS A 444 15.35 4.46 -27.28
N GLY A 445 16.20 3.46 -27.07
CA GLY A 445 17.22 3.50 -26.02
C GLY A 445 18.02 2.20 -25.99
N ALA A 446 19.06 2.14 -25.15
CA ALA A 446 19.99 1.02 -25.15
C ALA A 446 19.46 -0.29 -24.52
N PHE A 447 18.33 -0.27 -23.83
CA PHE A 447 17.73 -1.45 -23.21
C PHE A 447 16.57 -1.98 -24.05
N SER A 448 16.55 -3.29 -24.32
CA SER A 448 15.43 -3.94 -25.00
C SER A 448 14.14 -3.80 -24.18
N VAL A 449 12.99 -3.98 -24.81
CA VAL A 449 11.67 -3.90 -24.16
C VAL A 449 11.51 -4.94 -23.04
N ASP A 450 12.31 -6.00 -23.06
CA ASP A 450 12.32 -7.08 -22.06
C ASP A 450 13.29 -6.79 -20.90
N ASP A 451 14.42 -6.12 -21.15
CA ASP A 451 15.40 -5.72 -20.12
C ASP A 451 14.92 -4.54 -19.26
N ASP A 452 14.23 -3.58 -19.87
CA ASP A 452 13.67 -2.40 -19.20
C ASP A 452 12.16 -2.27 -19.53
N PRO A 453 11.32 -3.14 -18.95
CA PRO A 453 9.88 -3.19 -19.20
C PRO A 453 9.15 -1.89 -18.84
N SER A 454 9.70 -1.11 -17.90
CA SER A 454 9.18 0.18 -17.46
C SER A 454 9.53 1.36 -18.37
N ARG A 455 10.59 1.21 -19.19
CA ARG A 455 11.35 2.30 -19.83
C ARG A 455 12.09 3.23 -18.85
N PHE A 456 12.03 2.99 -17.53
CA PHE A 456 12.64 3.85 -16.51
C PHE A 456 14.16 3.80 -16.50
N ARG A 457 14.80 2.67 -16.84
CA ARG A 457 16.27 2.64 -16.99
C ARG A 457 16.70 3.48 -18.21
N SER A 458 15.90 3.44 -19.28
CA SER A 458 16.10 4.22 -20.51
C SER A 458 15.90 5.72 -20.27
N ILE A 459 14.81 6.11 -19.61
CA ILE A 459 14.56 7.49 -19.16
C ILE A 459 15.69 7.97 -18.23
N HIS A 460 16.16 7.11 -17.32
CA HIS A 460 17.24 7.48 -16.42
C HIS A 460 18.55 7.78 -17.15
N CYS A 461 18.94 6.98 -18.14
CA CYS A 461 20.15 7.22 -18.93
C CYS A 461 20.04 8.44 -19.86
N LEU A 462 18.84 8.78 -20.34
CA LEU A 462 18.59 10.04 -21.06
C LEU A 462 18.79 11.27 -20.16
N LEU A 463 18.34 11.21 -18.90
CA LEU A 463 18.42 12.34 -17.95
C LEU A 463 19.74 12.42 -17.19
N TYR A 464 20.42 11.28 -17.00
CA TYR A 464 21.63 11.10 -16.19
C TYR A 464 22.62 10.16 -16.91
N PRO A 465 23.18 10.55 -18.07
CA PRO A 465 24.13 9.72 -18.83
C PRO A 465 25.47 9.50 -18.09
N ASP A 466 25.71 10.21 -16.99
CA ASP A 466 26.82 10.00 -16.05
C ASP A 466 26.64 8.76 -15.15
N THR A 467 25.43 8.17 -15.08
CA THR A 467 25.17 6.95 -14.29
C THR A 467 26.03 5.78 -14.80
N PRO A 468 26.90 5.16 -13.95
CA PRO A 468 27.93 4.23 -14.43
C PRO A 468 27.46 2.98 -15.18
N TRP A 469 26.21 2.53 -14.96
CA TRP A 469 25.61 1.37 -15.63
C TRP A 469 24.90 1.72 -16.96
N CYS A 470 24.84 2.99 -17.35
CA CYS A 470 24.24 3.40 -18.62
C CYS A 470 25.15 3.05 -19.82
N PRO A 471 24.63 2.41 -20.88
CA PRO A 471 25.42 2.05 -22.06
C PRO A 471 25.94 3.29 -22.82
N ARG A 472 27.27 3.43 -22.89
CA ARG A 472 27.96 4.62 -23.43
C ARG A 472 27.91 4.78 -24.95
N SER A 473 27.51 3.74 -25.68
CA SER A 473 27.59 3.68 -27.16
C SER A 473 26.34 4.19 -27.88
N ASN A 474 25.23 4.40 -27.17
CA ASN A 474 23.92 4.58 -27.78
C ASN A 474 23.35 5.95 -27.40
N ALA A 475 23.05 6.78 -28.40
CA ALA A 475 22.28 8.00 -28.19
C ALA A 475 20.82 7.66 -27.79
N TYR A 476 20.30 8.43 -26.85
CA TYR A 476 18.92 8.37 -26.33
C TYR A 476 18.13 9.60 -26.77
#